data_AF-A0A1G3ZMN6-F1
#
_entry.id   AF-A0A1G3ZMN6-F1
#
_cell.length_a   1.000
_cell.length_b   1.000
_cell.length_c   1.000
_cell.angle_alpha   90.00
_cell.angle_beta   90.00
_cell.angle_gamma   90.00
#
_symmetry.space_group_name_H-M   'P 1'
#
loop_
_entity.id
_entity.type
_entity.pdbx_description
1 polymer ?
#
loop_
_entity_poly.entity_id
_entity_poly.type
_entity_poly.pdbx_seq_one_letter_code
_entity_poly.pdbx_strand_id
1 'polypeptide(L)'
;MNIPVVLQDSKPLLDDYGKVITHANLRISWVWLFPLLALIAASLFFFNDWKSNGPSIEIEFHEAPGIQANKTLLFYRGVAAGKVTDVRLDRNLSKAIVTVRLKSFAVPLSQAGTLYWIDQPVIGLAKTSGLSSIVQGNSIQARLGEGELTNHFLGLEKSPLHPLEAPGLILKLAAQDISSLEEASPVTYRGITIGGVMRKEIDSEGKPFLIVGIQKQYADIIRSTCRFWNCSSASLHLGPDGMRVELLNFKAIFVGAIAVDSFGSPGEVVTNGAKFDLYASESEARFEDAGMIFTLSAKEIPGIDVGAPILYHGIIVGKVKSKNLTQDKEAFLNILIKKEFIPTVRQNTKFWRVPATKVQAGPGVLKVTVESLKTLFDGGIAYDVFGDKGDVAIEKTAFQLFPNEESARFNIQPLKMTFDEGQGLLAGQTQVRYLGVPIGIVDKVKSFQGKVEVIAYLEPGYDFLRQPGTDYTIIRSKLAFDGISGLETLVSGVYIECTPQSKANRPVKRFMDKLFKIK
;
A
#
# COMPACT_ATOMS: atom_id res chain seq x y z
N MET A 1 46.04 41.23 139.32
CA MET A 1 44.65 40.97 139.71
C MET A 1 44.03 40.16 138.59
N ASN A 2 43.61 38.93 138.90
CA ASN A 2 42.94 37.99 138.00
C ASN A 2 41.66 38.59 137.42
N ILE A 3 41.31 38.22 136.18
CA ILE A 3 40.17 37.35 135.84
C ILE A 3 40.39 36.82 134.40
N PRO A 4 40.09 35.54 134.10
CA PRO A 4 40.34 34.92 132.81
C PRO A 4 39.05 34.58 132.02
N VAL A 5 39.25 33.86 130.90
CA VAL A 5 38.29 33.05 130.09
C VAL A 5 37.37 33.89 129.17
N VAL A 6 37.02 33.57 127.90
CA VAL A 6 36.90 32.32 127.12
C VAL A 6 37.08 32.60 125.61
N LEU A 7 37.74 31.66 124.94
CA LEU A 7 37.78 31.21 123.54
C LEU A 7 36.87 31.86 122.48
N GLN A 8 37.44 32.14 121.29
CA GLN A 8 36.87 31.66 120.03
C GLN A 8 37.91 31.54 118.91
N ASP A 9 37.82 30.44 118.17
CA ASP A 9 38.68 29.93 117.10
C ASP A 9 39.03 30.91 115.97
N SER A 10 40.27 30.83 115.47
CA SER A 10 40.53 31.03 114.04
C SER A 10 41.66 30.12 113.54
N LYS A 11 41.35 29.44 112.44
CA LYS A 11 41.99 28.27 111.83
C LYS A 11 43.45 28.46 111.40
N PRO A 12 44.23 27.37 111.27
CA PRO A 12 45.58 27.38 110.73
C PRO A 12 45.64 27.06 109.21
N LEU A 13 46.85 27.24 108.67
CA LEU A 13 47.43 26.69 107.44
C LEU A 13 47.32 27.54 106.15
N LEU A 14 48.47 28.13 105.81
CA LEU A 14 48.84 28.59 104.47
C LEU A 14 49.10 27.37 103.60
N ASP A 15 48.13 27.00 102.78
CA ASP A 15 48.34 26.08 101.66
C ASP A 15 48.73 26.89 100.42
N ASP A 16 50.00 26.78 100.04
CA ASP A 16 50.52 27.21 98.75
C ASP A 16 49.95 26.30 97.64
N TYR A 17 48.85 26.73 97.06
CA TYR A 17 48.36 26.14 95.82
C TYR A 17 49.10 26.78 94.65
N GLY A 18 50.27 26.21 94.32
CA GLY A 18 50.92 26.41 93.04
C GLY A 18 49.90 26.20 91.91
N LYS A 19 49.46 27.31 91.30
CA LYS A 19 48.46 27.30 90.25
C LYS A 19 49.12 26.85 88.95
N VAL A 20 49.12 25.54 88.70
CA VAL A 20 49.57 24.97 87.41
C VAL A 20 48.56 25.40 86.34
N ILE A 21 48.95 26.37 85.52
CA ILE A 21 48.20 26.74 84.32
C ILE A 21 48.53 25.69 83.25
N THR A 22 47.77 24.61 83.21
CA THR A 22 47.85 23.65 82.10
C THR A 22 47.31 24.30 80.83
N HIS A 23 48.18 24.73 79.93
CA HIS A 23 47.78 24.98 78.55
C HIS A 23 47.41 23.63 77.93
N ALA A 24 46.11 23.34 77.83
CA ALA A 24 45.61 22.20 77.07
C ALA A 24 45.90 22.45 75.58
N ASN A 25 47.11 22.13 75.14
CA ASN A 25 47.41 22.02 73.72
C ASN A 25 46.69 20.78 73.19
N LEU A 26 45.49 20.99 72.65
CA LEU A 26 44.82 20.02 71.78
C LEU A 26 45.68 19.84 70.54
N ARG A 27 46.70 18.99 70.64
CA ARG A 27 47.38 18.41 69.49
C ARG A 27 46.40 17.46 68.84
N ILE A 28 45.51 18.00 67.99
CA ILE A 28 44.69 17.20 67.09
C ILE A 28 45.68 16.38 66.25
N SER A 29 45.79 15.09 66.57
CA SER A 29 46.70 14.19 65.86
C SER A 29 46.32 14.20 64.39
N TRP A 30 47.30 14.46 63.51
CA TRP A 30 47.11 14.46 62.07
C TRP A 30 46.41 13.20 61.56
N VAL A 31 46.55 12.08 62.29
CA VAL A 31 45.88 10.81 62.01
C VAL A 31 44.35 10.93 61.98
N TRP A 32 43.75 11.88 62.73
CA TRP A 32 42.30 12.14 62.73
C TRP A 32 41.80 13.01 61.58
N LEU A 33 42.69 13.63 60.79
CA LEU A 33 42.29 14.34 59.58
C LEU A 33 41.70 13.39 58.54
N PHE A 34 42.23 12.17 58.43
CA PHE A 34 41.77 11.22 57.43
C PHE A 34 40.33 10.73 57.67
N PRO A 35 39.93 10.28 58.88
CA PRO A 35 38.53 9.96 59.20
C PRO A 35 37.58 11.15 59.03
N LEU A 36 38.00 12.36 59.42
CA LEU A 36 37.19 13.57 59.26
C LEU A 36 36.98 13.88 57.76
N LEU A 37 38.03 13.79 56.95
CA LEU A 37 37.97 14.00 55.51
C LEU A 37 37.09 12.94 54.84
N ALA A 38 37.19 11.67 55.26
CA ALA A 38 36.35 10.59 54.77
C ALA A 38 34.87 10.82 55.15
N LEU A 39 34.59 11.31 56.36
CA LEU A 39 33.23 11.63 56.80
C LEU A 39 32.64 12.83 56.05
N ILE A 40 33.45 13.86 55.77
CA ILE A 40 33.06 14.98 54.91
C ILE A 40 32.77 14.49 53.49
N ALA A 41 33.65 13.68 52.91
CA ALA A 41 33.45 13.11 51.59
C ALA A 41 32.18 12.25 51.53
N ALA A 42 31.98 11.34 52.49
CA ALA A 42 30.77 10.52 52.59
C ALA A 42 29.50 11.36 52.73
N SER A 43 29.55 12.42 53.53
CA SER A 43 28.43 13.37 53.67
C SER A 43 28.15 14.09 52.36
N LEU A 44 29.17 14.57 51.65
CA LEU A 44 29.01 15.21 50.34
C LEU A 44 28.42 14.24 49.30
N PHE A 45 28.90 13.00 49.25
CA PHE A 45 28.35 11.97 48.37
C PHE A 45 26.89 11.67 48.69
N PHE A 46 26.55 11.52 49.98
CA PHE A 46 25.18 11.26 50.42
C PHE A 46 24.23 12.42 50.09
N PHE A 47 24.63 13.67 50.35
CA PHE A 47 23.82 14.85 50.02
C PHE A 47 23.64 15.05 48.51
N ASN A 48 24.68 14.76 47.72
CA ASN A 48 24.59 14.86 46.25
C ASN A 48 23.67 13.79 45.67
N ASP A 49 23.77 12.55 46.15
CA ASP A 49 22.89 11.46 45.75
C ASP A 49 21.43 11.76 46.13
N TRP A 50 21.18 12.23 47.36
CA TRP A 50 19.85 12.62 47.81
C TRP A 50 19.21 13.73 46.96
N LYS A 51 19.97 14.79 46.62
CA LYS A 51 19.44 15.90 45.81
C LYS A 51 19.10 15.51 44.37
N SER A 52 19.75 14.49 43.84
CA SER A 52 19.58 14.08 42.44
C SER A 52 18.39 13.11 42.23
N ASN A 53 17.97 12.43 43.30
CA ASN A 53 16.96 11.39 43.27
C ASN A 53 15.56 11.94 43.61
N GLY A 54 14.57 11.65 42.76
CA GLY A 54 13.14 11.92 42.97
C GLY A 54 12.43 10.76 43.68
N PRO A 55 11.09 10.78 43.78
CA PRO A 55 10.31 9.72 44.42
C PRO A 55 10.38 8.41 43.64
N SER A 56 10.05 7.31 44.31
CA SER A 56 9.86 6.00 43.68
C SER A 56 8.38 5.79 43.35
N ILE A 57 8.10 5.31 42.16
CA ILE A 57 6.75 4.97 41.70
C ILE A 57 6.69 3.48 41.33
N GLU A 58 5.53 2.86 41.50
CA GLU A 58 5.21 1.51 41.07
C GLU A 58 4.25 1.56 39.88
N ILE A 59 4.62 0.86 38.80
CA ILE A 59 3.82 0.78 37.58
C ILE A 59 3.44 -0.69 37.35
N GLU A 60 2.15 -0.96 37.27
CA GLU A 60 1.60 -2.29 37.08
C GLU A 60 1.33 -2.56 35.59
N PHE A 61 1.99 -3.57 35.04
CA PHE A 61 1.77 -4.04 33.67
C PHE A 61 1.18 -5.45 33.67
N HIS A 62 0.39 -5.78 32.65
CA HIS A 62 -0.01 -7.17 32.42
C HIS A 62 1.23 -8.05 32.13
N GLU A 63 2.10 -7.57 31.26
CA GLU A 63 3.39 -8.18 30.94
C GLU A 63 4.51 -7.14 30.92
N ALA A 64 5.72 -7.52 31.35
CA ALA A 64 6.91 -6.66 31.33
C ALA A 64 8.08 -7.31 30.56
N PRO A 65 7.93 -7.57 29.25
CA PRO A 65 8.94 -8.26 28.47
C PRO A 65 10.23 -7.45 28.43
N GLY A 66 11.37 -8.09 28.72
CA GLY A 66 12.71 -7.50 28.58
C GLY A 66 13.04 -6.34 29.54
N ILE A 67 12.18 -6.02 30.51
CA ILE A 67 12.44 -4.98 31.52
C ILE A 67 13.38 -5.57 32.59
N GLN A 68 14.48 -4.86 32.88
CA GLN A 68 15.49 -5.30 33.84
C GLN A 68 15.78 -4.25 34.89
N ALA A 69 15.75 -4.67 36.16
CA ALA A 69 16.19 -3.85 37.29
C ALA A 69 17.61 -3.34 37.07
N ASN A 70 17.82 -2.06 37.41
CA ASN A 70 19.07 -1.32 37.27
C ASN A 70 19.61 -1.14 35.84
N LYS A 71 18.87 -1.53 34.81
CA LYS A 71 19.27 -1.36 33.40
C LYS A 71 18.25 -0.58 32.59
N THR A 72 16.96 -0.88 32.75
CA THR A 72 15.90 -0.19 32.01
C THR A 72 15.71 1.23 32.53
N LEU A 73 15.57 2.18 31.61
CA LEU A 73 15.33 3.59 31.89
C LEU A 73 13.89 3.98 31.58
N LEU A 74 13.39 4.95 32.35
CA LEU A 74 12.18 5.69 32.04
C LEU A 74 12.57 6.93 31.25
N PHE A 75 11.98 7.11 30.06
CA PHE A 75 12.14 8.29 29.24
C PHE A 75 10.87 9.16 29.28
N TYR A 76 11.10 10.47 29.27
CA TYR A 76 10.06 11.47 29.05
C TYR A 76 10.56 12.44 27.99
N ARG A 77 9.83 12.56 26.88
CA ARG A 77 10.21 13.42 25.73
C ARG A 77 11.66 13.21 25.25
N GLY A 78 12.12 11.95 25.23
CA GLY A 78 13.47 11.58 24.80
C GLY A 78 14.58 11.80 25.84
N VAL A 79 14.25 12.27 27.05
CA VAL A 79 15.20 12.48 28.15
C VAL A 79 15.00 11.42 29.23
N ALA A 80 16.10 10.84 29.72
CA ALA A 80 16.06 9.86 30.80
C ALA A 80 15.58 10.51 32.10
N ALA A 81 14.33 10.23 32.47
CA ALA A 81 13.57 10.81 33.58
C ALA A 81 13.55 9.92 34.83
N GLY A 82 13.89 8.64 34.70
CA GLY A 82 13.98 7.71 35.82
C GLY A 82 14.70 6.41 35.46
N LYS A 83 14.86 5.53 36.45
CA LYS A 83 15.53 4.24 36.31
C LYS A 83 14.74 3.16 37.04
N VAL A 84 14.56 2.00 36.40
CA VAL A 84 13.91 0.85 37.03
C VAL A 84 14.83 0.32 38.13
N THR A 85 14.34 0.25 39.36
CA THR A 85 15.08 -0.26 40.52
C THR A 85 14.70 -1.69 40.87
N ASP A 86 13.46 -2.10 40.64
CA ASP A 86 12.96 -3.45 40.94
C ASP A 86 11.88 -3.90 39.95
N VAL A 87 11.79 -5.20 39.73
CA VAL A 87 10.77 -5.85 38.89
C VAL A 87 10.31 -7.12 39.60
N ARG A 88 9.05 -7.15 40.02
CA ARG A 88 8.46 -8.28 40.75
C ARG A 88 7.11 -8.65 40.15
N LEU A 89 6.66 -9.87 40.39
CA LEU A 89 5.29 -10.25 40.09
C LEU A 89 4.37 -9.89 41.26
N ASP A 90 3.12 -9.57 40.98
CA ASP A 90 2.09 -9.44 42.01
C ASP A 90 1.83 -10.81 42.69
N ARG A 91 1.15 -10.80 43.85
CA ARG A 91 0.89 -11.99 44.67
C ARG A 91 0.22 -13.14 43.90
N ASN A 92 -0.60 -12.81 42.91
CA ASN A 92 -1.33 -13.77 42.08
C ASN A 92 -0.56 -14.19 40.81
N LEU A 93 0.67 -13.70 40.62
CA LEU A 93 1.53 -13.95 39.45
C LEU A 93 0.92 -13.53 38.10
N SER A 94 -0.14 -12.72 38.10
CA SER A 94 -0.88 -12.32 36.89
C SER A 94 -0.42 -10.99 36.28
N LYS A 95 0.39 -10.23 37.03
CA LYS A 95 0.80 -8.86 36.70
C LYS A 95 2.24 -8.64 37.13
N ALA A 96 2.97 -7.85 36.36
CA ALA A 96 4.32 -7.39 36.67
C ALA A 96 4.26 -6.00 37.31
N ILE A 97 4.86 -5.86 38.49
CA ILE A 97 5.01 -4.59 39.21
C ILE A 97 6.44 -4.11 39.00
N VAL A 98 6.58 -2.97 38.35
CA VAL A 98 7.85 -2.35 38.01
C VAL A 98 8.05 -1.11 38.88
N THR A 99 9.07 -1.11 39.72
CA THR A 99 9.41 0.04 40.56
C THR A 99 10.43 0.92 39.83
N VAL A 100 10.11 2.19 39.65
CA VAL A 100 10.93 3.18 38.97
C VAL A 100 11.30 4.29 39.95
N ARG A 101 12.60 4.57 40.07
CA ARG A 101 13.10 5.76 40.76
C ARG A 101 13.16 6.93 39.79
N LEU A 102 12.38 7.97 40.05
CA LEU A 102 12.40 9.19 39.25
C LEU A 102 13.64 10.03 39.57
N LYS A 103 14.05 10.88 38.63
CA LYS A 103 15.00 11.98 38.91
C LYS A 103 14.28 13.16 39.54
N SER A 104 15.02 14.04 40.22
CA SER A 104 14.45 15.22 40.90
C SER A 104 13.61 16.13 39.98
N PHE A 105 14.00 16.32 38.71
CA PHE A 105 13.21 17.12 37.76
C PHE A 105 11.95 16.40 37.26
N ALA A 106 11.88 15.08 37.40
CA ALA A 106 10.81 14.24 36.86
C ALA A 106 9.70 13.97 37.89
N VAL A 107 9.76 14.59 39.08
CA VAL A 107 8.72 14.53 40.12
C VAL A 107 7.30 14.77 39.56
N PRO A 108 7.05 15.70 38.61
CA PRO A 108 5.71 15.87 38.04
C PRO A 108 5.12 14.62 37.39
N LEU A 109 5.93 13.66 36.94
CA LEU A 109 5.44 12.39 36.39
C LEU A 109 4.72 11.53 37.45
N SER A 110 4.87 11.82 38.74
CA SER A 110 4.09 11.17 39.80
C SER A 110 2.65 11.71 39.94
N GLN A 111 2.14 12.51 39.00
CA GLN A 111 0.73 12.93 38.99
C GLN A 111 -0.19 11.81 38.49
N ALA A 112 -1.35 11.62 39.14
CA ALA A 112 -2.29 10.51 38.89
C ALA A 112 -2.75 10.34 37.43
N GLY A 113 -2.85 11.42 36.65
CA GLY A 113 -3.18 11.35 35.23
C GLY A 113 -2.02 10.93 34.31
N THR A 114 -0.83 10.69 34.84
CA THR A 114 0.35 10.32 34.04
C THR A 114 0.22 8.90 33.50
N LEU A 115 0.43 8.76 32.19
CA LEU A 115 0.35 7.49 31.48
C LEU A 115 1.74 6.92 31.24
N TYR A 116 1.88 5.61 31.41
CA TYR A 116 3.13 4.88 31.22
C TYR A 116 2.94 3.72 30.24
N TRP A 117 3.91 3.43 29.40
CA TRP A 117 3.90 2.27 28.50
C TRP A 117 5.31 1.73 28.26
N ILE A 118 5.41 0.46 27.88
CA ILE A 118 6.68 -0.15 27.47
C ILE A 118 6.86 0.09 25.97
N ASP A 119 7.99 0.69 25.61
CA ASP A 119 8.38 0.91 24.22
C ASP A 119 9.43 -0.14 23.81
N GLN A 120 9.02 -1.01 22.89
CA GLN A 120 9.87 -2.05 22.34
C GLN A 120 10.49 -1.54 21.03
N PRO A 121 11.82 -1.54 20.89
CA PRO A 121 12.46 -1.10 19.66
C PRO A 121 12.04 -2.03 18.51
N VAL A 122 11.29 -1.48 17.54
CA VAL A 122 10.93 -2.21 16.33
C VAL A 122 12.21 -2.48 15.55
N ILE A 123 12.53 -3.76 15.34
CA ILE A 123 13.71 -4.19 14.58
C ILE A 123 13.48 -3.87 13.11
N GLY A 124 13.73 -2.63 12.72
CA GLY A 124 13.80 -2.22 11.33
C GLY A 124 15.25 -2.31 10.86
N LEU A 125 15.52 -3.10 9.82
CA LEU A 125 16.80 -3.14 9.08
C LEU A 125 17.13 -1.81 8.35
N ALA A 126 16.90 -0.64 8.96
CA ALA A 126 16.75 0.66 8.28
C ALA A 126 17.98 1.56 8.32
N LYS A 127 18.94 1.34 9.22
CA LYS A 127 20.06 2.26 9.36
C LYS A 127 21.32 1.47 9.67
N THR A 128 22.12 1.24 8.64
CA THR A 128 23.53 0.86 8.77
C THR A 128 24.39 1.99 9.39
N SER A 129 23.78 3.09 9.84
CA SER A 129 24.45 4.24 10.46
C SER A 129 24.27 4.31 11.98
N GLY A 130 23.74 3.28 12.64
CA GLY A 130 23.40 3.35 14.06
C GLY A 130 23.45 2.01 14.80
N LEU A 131 24.60 1.33 14.80
CA LEU A 131 24.82 0.19 15.69
C LEU A 131 24.77 0.55 17.19
N SER A 132 24.62 1.82 17.55
CA SER A 132 24.50 2.29 18.94
C SER A 132 23.11 2.10 19.56
N SER A 133 22.02 1.97 18.78
CA SER A 133 20.66 1.75 19.34
C SER A 133 20.34 0.28 19.62
N ILE A 134 21.17 -0.65 19.15
CA ILE A 134 20.99 -2.10 19.34
C ILE A 134 21.25 -2.53 20.79
N VAL A 135 21.89 -1.67 21.60
CA VAL A 135 22.38 -2.02 22.94
C VAL A 135 21.41 -1.63 24.07
N GLN A 136 20.39 -0.79 23.84
CA GLN A 136 19.64 -0.16 24.93
C GLN A 136 18.43 -0.95 25.48
N GLY A 137 18.02 -2.06 24.85
CA GLY A 137 16.92 -2.90 25.34
C GLY A 137 15.56 -2.17 25.41
N ASN A 138 14.55 -2.82 25.99
CA ASN A 138 13.22 -2.23 26.14
C ASN A 138 13.26 -1.05 27.13
N SER A 139 12.47 -0.01 26.86
CA SER A 139 12.40 1.19 27.70
C SER A 139 10.97 1.47 28.17
N ILE A 140 10.83 2.27 29.23
CA ILE A 140 9.51 2.73 29.68
C ILE A 140 9.37 4.19 29.24
N GLN A 141 8.24 4.55 28.68
CA GLN A 141 7.92 5.92 28.29
C GLN A 141 6.81 6.47 29.19
N ALA A 142 6.84 7.78 29.40
CA ALA A 142 5.83 8.50 30.19
C ALA A 142 5.17 9.63 29.40
N ARG A 143 3.91 9.89 29.71
CA ARG A 143 3.18 11.10 29.31
C ARG A 143 2.56 11.74 30.54
N LEU A 144 3.06 12.91 30.89
CA LEU A 144 2.54 13.75 31.96
C LEU A 144 1.04 13.98 31.75
N GLY A 145 0.25 13.72 32.79
CA GLY A 145 -1.15 14.12 32.89
C GLY A 145 -1.39 14.81 34.22
N GLU A 146 -2.60 15.33 34.41
CA GLU A 146 -2.94 16.14 35.58
C GLU A 146 -3.50 15.28 36.71
N GLY A 147 -3.39 15.76 37.95
CA GLY A 147 -3.96 15.08 39.12
C GLY A 147 -3.09 15.21 40.37
N GLU A 148 -3.54 14.58 41.45
CA GLU A 148 -2.80 14.51 42.70
C GLU A 148 -1.56 13.61 42.58
N LEU A 149 -0.57 13.84 43.46
CA LEU A 149 0.63 13.00 43.48
C LEU A 149 0.28 11.60 43.98
N THR A 150 0.61 10.59 43.19
CA THR A 150 0.45 9.17 43.50
C THR A 150 1.73 8.40 43.19
N ASN A 151 1.90 7.28 43.87
CA ASN A 151 3.04 6.39 43.68
C ASN A 151 2.65 5.09 42.97
N HIS A 152 1.37 4.88 42.64
CA HIS A 152 0.89 3.67 41.96
C HIS A 152 0.22 4.04 40.63
N PHE A 153 0.61 3.35 39.56
CA PHE A 153 0.16 3.60 38.20
C PHE A 153 -0.21 2.31 37.48
N LEU A 154 -1.19 2.39 36.60
CA LEU A 154 -1.51 1.34 35.63
C LEU A 154 -0.73 1.61 34.34
N GLY A 155 0.09 0.64 33.93
CA GLY A 155 0.80 0.66 32.67
C GLY A 155 -0.09 0.27 31.49
N LEU A 156 0.05 0.98 30.38
CA LEU A 156 -0.63 0.70 29.12
C LEU A 156 0.16 -0.34 28.30
N GLU A 157 -0.55 -1.26 27.66
CA GLU A 157 0.04 -2.31 26.81
C GLU A 157 0.62 -1.76 25.50
N LYS A 158 -0.02 -0.72 24.95
CA LYS A 158 0.40 -0.07 23.72
C LYS A 158 0.67 1.40 24.00
N SER A 159 1.63 1.97 23.26
CA SER A 159 1.85 3.42 23.25
C SER A 159 0.51 4.10 23.02
N PRO A 160 0.04 4.97 23.93
CA PRO A 160 -1.14 5.75 23.66
C PRO A 160 -0.82 6.59 22.42
N LEU A 161 -1.64 6.45 21.37
CA LEU A 161 -1.49 7.18 20.09
C LEU A 161 -1.00 8.59 20.40
N HIS A 162 0.12 9.00 19.78
CA HIS A 162 0.73 10.31 20.00
C HIS A 162 -0.37 11.40 19.96
N PRO A 163 -0.66 12.10 21.06
CA PRO A 163 -1.29 13.40 21.03
C PRO A 163 -0.15 14.38 20.78
N LEU A 164 0.44 14.25 19.60
CA LEU A 164 0.74 15.45 18.85
C LEU A 164 -0.61 15.76 18.18
N GLU A 165 -1.48 16.38 18.98
CA GLU A 165 -2.90 16.67 18.72
C GLU A 165 -3.80 15.41 18.68
N ALA A 166 -4.83 15.36 19.53
CA ALA A 166 -5.95 14.45 19.26
C ALA A 166 -6.43 14.72 17.81
N PRO A 167 -6.79 13.68 17.02
CA PRO A 167 -7.27 13.90 15.67
C PRO A 167 -8.41 14.91 15.72
N GLY A 168 -8.23 16.05 15.05
CA GLY A 168 -9.27 17.07 15.02
C GLY A 168 -10.47 16.60 14.22
N LEU A 169 -10.26 15.66 13.31
CA LEU A 169 -11.28 15.05 12.48
C LEU A 169 -11.04 13.54 12.33
N ILE A 170 -12.05 12.75 12.70
CA ILE A 170 -12.10 11.30 12.54
C ILE A 170 -13.04 10.99 11.39
N LEU A 171 -12.59 10.18 10.44
CA LEU A 171 -13.32 9.80 9.23
C LEU A 171 -13.51 8.29 9.16
N LYS A 172 -14.56 7.88 8.44
CA LYS A 172 -14.81 6.49 8.06
C LYS A 172 -14.63 6.35 6.56
N LEU A 173 -13.65 5.56 6.12
CA LEU A 173 -13.41 5.29 4.70
C LEU A 173 -13.90 3.89 4.35
N ALA A 174 -14.93 3.77 3.52
CA ALA A 174 -15.44 2.50 3.02
C ALA A 174 -14.64 2.07 1.78
N ALA A 175 -14.27 0.80 1.68
CA ALA A 175 -13.54 0.29 0.51
C ALA A 175 -14.03 -1.11 0.14
N GLN A 176 -13.78 -1.53 -1.10
CA GLN A 176 -13.97 -2.94 -1.50
C GLN A 176 -12.81 -3.82 -1.02
N ASP A 177 -11.60 -3.27 -1.00
CA ASP A 177 -10.39 -3.95 -0.53
C ASP A 177 -9.50 -2.98 0.27
N ILE A 178 -9.04 -3.43 1.44
CA ILE A 178 -8.11 -2.73 2.35
C ILE A 178 -6.84 -3.55 2.63
N SER A 179 -6.58 -4.59 1.84
CA SER A 179 -5.48 -5.54 2.00
C SER A 179 -4.10 -4.88 2.01
N SER A 180 -3.92 -3.81 1.23
CA SER A 180 -2.66 -3.09 1.09
C SER A 180 -2.44 -1.99 2.14
N LEU A 181 -3.38 -1.77 3.05
CA LEU A 181 -3.34 -0.72 4.06
C LEU A 181 -3.28 -1.33 5.47
N GLU A 182 -2.35 -0.85 6.27
CA GLU A 182 -2.15 -1.25 7.67
C GLU A 182 -2.52 -0.15 8.66
N GLU A 183 -2.61 -0.49 9.95
CA GLU A 183 -2.65 0.52 11.00
C GLU A 183 -1.41 1.44 10.90
N ALA A 184 -1.60 2.74 11.18
CA ALA A 184 -0.62 3.81 10.97
C ALA A 184 -0.23 4.11 9.50
N SER A 185 -0.88 3.50 8.51
CA SER A 185 -0.71 3.90 7.10
C SER A 185 -0.99 5.40 6.95
N PRO A 186 -0.09 6.16 6.28
CA PRO A 186 -0.18 7.61 6.25
C PRO A 186 -1.34 8.08 5.35
N VAL A 187 -2.01 9.14 5.76
CA VAL A 187 -2.95 9.89 4.92
C VAL A 187 -2.29 11.18 4.49
N THR A 188 -2.20 11.40 3.18
CA THR A 188 -1.45 12.49 2.57
C THR A 188 -2.34 13.40 1.74
N TYR A 189 -2.12 14.71 1.85
CA TYR A 189 -2.70 15.73 0.97
C TYR A 189 -1.56 16.41 0.22
N ARG A 190 -1.55 16.30 -1.12
CA ARG A 190 -0.49 16.85 -1.98
C ARG A 190 0.93 16.49 -1.53
N GLY A 191 1.13 15.25 -1.09
CA GLY A 191 2.42 14.73 -0.62
C GLY A 191 2.77 15.05 0.83
N ILE A 192 1.98 15.86 1.53
CA ILE A 192 2.17 16.17 2.96
C ILE A 192 1.34 15.19 3.79
N THR A 193 1.95 14.55 4.79
CA THR A 193 1.23 13.65 5.70
C THR A 193 0.38 14.49 6.66
N ILE A 194 -0.94 14.35 6.57
CA ILE A 194 -1.92 15.10 7.35
C ILE A 194 -2.66 14.25 8.39
N GLY A 195 -2.49 12.93 8.32
CA GLY A 195 -3.19 11.98 9.18
C GLY A 195 -2.71 10.55 9.00
N GLY A 196 -3.47 9.60 9.53
CA GLY A 196 -3.17 8.17 9.41
C GLY A 196 -4.34 7.25 9.72
N VAL A 197 -4.23 6.01 9.27
CA VAL A 197 -5.18 4.93 9.59
C VAL A 197 -5.03 4.58 11.07
N MET A 198 -6.13 4.71 11.82
CA MET A 198 -6.17 4.38 13.24
C MET A 198 -6.46 2.90 13.46
N ARG A 199 -7.40 2.32 12.69
CA ARG A 199 -7.81 0.92 12.79
C ARG A 199 -8.62 0.47 11.58
N LYS A 200 -8.69 -0.85 11.39
CA LYS A 200 -9.47 -1.54 10.35
C LYS A 200 -10.66 -2.23 10.99
N GLU A 201 -11.83 -2.09 10.41
CA GLU A 201 -13.07 -2.71 10.90
C GLU A 201 -13.87 -3.28 9.72
N ILE A 202 -14.84 -4.13 10.04
CA ILE A 202 -15.80 -4.69 9.08
C ILE A 202 -17.19 -4.29 9.58
N ASP A 203 -18.04 -3.80 8.68
CA ASP A 203 -19.41 -3.44 9.04
C ASP A 203 -20.33 -4.66 9.16
N SER A 204 -21.58 -4.44 9.55
CA SER A 204 -22.57 -5.51 9.70
C SER A 204 -22.92 -6.23 8.39
N GLU A 205 -22.58 -5.66 7.23
CA GLU A 205 -22.79 -6.25 5.90
C GLU A 205 -21.57 -7.02 5.40
N GLY A 206 -20.49 -7.07 6.18
CA GLY A 206 -19.24 -7.73 5.80
C GLY A 206 -18.33 -6.85 4.94
N LYS A 207 -18.62 -5.55 4.77
CA LYS A 207 -17.78 -4.63 3.99
C LYS A 207 -16.67 -4.04 4.88
N PRO A 208 -15.42 -4.05 4.42
CA PRO A 208 -14.32 -3.46 5.17
C PRO A 208 -14.39 -1.93 5.15
N PHE A 209 -14.06 -1.30 6.28
CA PHE A 209 -13.85 0.14 6.35
C PHE A 209 -12.67 0.50 7.27
N LEU A 210 -12.10 1.69 7.05
CA LEU A 210 -11.00 2.23 7.82
C LEU A 210 -11.50 3.37 8.70
N ILE A 211 -11.02 3.41 9.94
CA ILE A 211 -11.11 4.61 10.77
C ILE A 211 -9.82 5.40 10.57
N VAL A 212 -9.94 6.62 10.06
CA VAL A 212 -8.81 7.51 9.76
C VAL A 212 -8.87 8.73 10.65
N GLY A 213 -7.73 9.12 11.23
CA GLY A 213 -7.58 10.36 11.98
C GLY A 213 -6.80 11.39 11.18
N ILE A 214 -7.34 12.61 11.09
CA ILE A 214 -6.71 13.79 10.48
C ILE A 214 -6.31 14.77 11.61
N GLN A 215 -5.10 15.32 11.54
CA GLN A 215 -4.61 16.27 12.53
C GLN A 215 -5.46 17.54 12.55
N LYS A 216 -5.56 18.19 13.71
CA LYS A 216 -6.47 19.34 13.92
C LYS A 216 -6.16 20.51 12.99
N GLN A 217 -4.87 20.80 12.78
CA GLN A 217 -4.41 21.83 11.86
C GLN A 217 -4.79 21.62 10.38
N TYR A 218 -5.17 20.40 9.99
CA TYR A 218 -5.54 20.04 8.61
C TYR A 218 -7.03 19.69 8.45
N ALA A 219 -7.83 19.74 9.52
CA ALA A 219 -9.23 19.34 9.49
C ALA A 219 -10.05 20.14 8.46
N ASP A 220 -9.76 21.45 8.31
CA ASP A 220 -10.48 22.36 7.41
C ASP A 220 -10.22 22.12 5.91
N ILE A 221 -9.19 21.32 5.58
CA ILE A 221 -8.87 20.89 4.21
C ILE A 221 -9.89 19.86 3.74
N ILE A 222 -10.36 19.01 4.66
CA ILE A 222 -11.28 17.93 4.33
C ILE A 222 -12.70 18.49 4.21
N ARG A 223 -13.27 18.32 3.03
CA ARG A 223 -14.61 18.78 2.66
C ARG A 223 -15.39 17.67 1.99
N SER A 224 -16.70 17.85 1.83
CA SER A 224 -17.56 16.87 1.18
C SER A 224 -17.17 16.53 -0.27
N THR A 225 -16.40 17.40 -0.93
CA THR A 225 -15.84 17.17 -2.29
C THR A 225 -14.47 16.52 -2.31
N CYS A 226 -13.89 16.22 -1.14
CA CYS A 226 -12.65 15.46 -1.07
C CYS A 226 -12.90 14.00 -1.44
N ARG A 227 -11.95 13.41 -2.16
CA ARG A 227 -11.97 12.00 -2.52
C ARG A 227 -10.66 11.36 -2.10
N PHE A 228 -10.75 10.13 -1.60
CA PHE A 228 -9.63 9.39 -1.04
C PHE A 228 -9.30 8.22 -1.94
N TRP A 229 -8.02 7.99 -2.23
CA TRP A 229 -7.61 6.82 -2.99
C TRP A 229 -6.39 6.14 -2.39
N ASN A 230 -6.28 4.86 -2.67
CA ASN A 230 -5.14 4.06 -2.29
C ASN A 230 -3.93 4.37 -3.20
N CYS A 231 -2.80 4.67 -2.57
CA CYS A 231 -1.50 4.79 -3.19
C CYS A 231 -0.71 3.50 -2.92
N SER A 232 -0.93 2.48 -3.76
CA SER A 232 -0.06 1.31 -3.78
C SER A 232 1.26 1.66 -4.51
N SER A 233 2.36 1.46 -3.81
CA SER A 233 3.75 1.81 -4.12
C SER A 233 4.41 0.99 -5.24
N ALA A 234 3.64 0.30 -6.08
CA ALA A 234 4.15 -0.40 -7.26
C ALA A 234 3.87 0.42 -8.54
N SER A 235 4.49 1.58 -8.68
CA SER A 235 4.61 2.25 -9.98
C SER A 235 6.05 2.18 -10.46
N LEU A 236 6.35 1.13 -11.21
CA LEU A 236 7.58 1.03 -12.00
C LEU A 236 7.44 1.99 -13.20
N HIS A 237 8.11 3.13 -13.16
CA HIS A 237 8.15 4.07 -14.28
C HIS A 237 9.23 3.62 -15.29
N LEU A 238 8.82 3.11 -16.44
CA LEU A 238 9.69 2.83 -17.58
C LEU A 238 9.56 3.96 -18.61
N GLY A 239 10.62 4.75 -18.78
CA GLY A 239 10.72 5.78 -19.81
C GLY A 239 11.36 5.25 -21.10
N PRO A 240 11.30 6.02 -22.20
CA PRO A 240 11.89 5.66 -23.49
C PRO A 240 13.41 5.46 -23.47
N ASP A 241 14.11 5.93 -22.43
CA ASP A 241 15.56 5.76 -22.23
C ASP A 241 15.95 4.48 -21.45
N GLY A 242 15.00 3.57 -21.23
CA GLY A 242 15.24 2.30 -20.53
C GLY A 242 15.01 2.38 -19.02
N MET A 243 15.25 1.25 -18.35
CA MET A 243 14.93 1.02 -16.93
C MET A 243 15.83 1.85 -16.01
N ARG A 244 15.36 3.04 -15.62
CA ARG A 244 16.00 3.83 -14.55
C ARG A 244 15.39 3.40 -13.21
N VAL A 245 16.01 2.41 -12.57
CA VAL A 245 15.68 2.06 -11.18
C VAL A 245 16.27 3.15 -10.29
N GLU A 246 15.48 4.16 -9.94
CA GLU A 246 15.82 5.02 -8.80
C GLU A 246 15.68 4.17 -7.53
N LEU A 247 16.78 3.53 -7.13
CA LEU A 247 16.93 2.74 -5.89
C LEU A 247 16.92 3.65 -4.65
N LEU A 248 16.05 4.65 -4.60
CA LEU A 248 15.86 5.49 -3.43
C LEU A 248 14.88 4.77 -2.49
N ASN A 249 15.46 4.10 -1.49
CA ASN A 249 14.80 3.61 -0.28
C ASN A 249 13.70 2.55 -0.47
N PHE A 250 14.11 1.27 -0.43
CA PHE A 250 13.23 0.09 -0.32
C PHE A 250 12.27 0.06 0.89
N LYS A 251 12.29 1.06 1.80
CA LYS A 251 11.42 1.09 2.98
C LYS A 251 10.10 1.84 2.82
N ALA A 252 9.97 2.69 1.80
CA ALA A 252 8.71 3.37 1.50
C ALA A 252 7.74 2.50 0.68
N ILE A 253 8.18 1.30 0.26
CA ILE A 253 7.46 0.45 -0.71
C ILE A 253 6.47 -0.51 -0.02
N PHE A 254 6.51 -0.71 1.30
CA PHE A 254 5.72 -1.76 1.96
C PHE A 254 4.50 -1.28 2.76
N VAL A 255 4.40 0.01 3.10
CA VAL A 255 3.23 0.55 3.81
C VAL A 255 2.40 1.31 2.80
N GLY A 256 1.25 0.75 2.40
CA GLY A 256 0.32 1.47 1.53
C GLY A 256 -0.06 2.82 2.13
N ALA A 257 -0.27 3.82 1.28
CA ALA A 257 -0.66 5.16 1.71
C ALA A 257 -2.05 5.50 1.18
N ILE A 258 -2.72 6.44 1.84
CA ILE A 258 -3.97 7.03 1.36
C ILE A 258 -3.65 8.45 0.91
N ALA A 259 -4.01 8.80 -0.31
CA ALA A 259 -3.97 10.18 -0.77
C ALA A 259 -5.39 10.76 -0.79
N VAL A 260 -5.48 12.05 -0.53
CA VAL A 260 -6.72 12.82 -0.61
C VAL A 260 -6.48 14.10 -1.40
N ASP A 261 -7.46 14.47 -2.22
CA ASP A 261 -7.54 15.78 -2.85
C ASP A 261 -9.00 16.20 -3.04
N SER A 262 -9.21 17.51 -3.25
CA SER A 262 -10.52 18.09 -3.51
C SER A 262 -10.72 18.26 -5.01
N PHE A 263 -11.88 17.83 -5.50
CA PHE A 263 -12.25 17.96 -6.90
C PHE A 263 -13.45 18.90 -7.04
N GLY A 264 -13.38 19.85 -7.98
CA GLY A 264 -14.44 20.82 -8.24
C GLY A 264 -14.48 22.00 -7.25
N SER A 265 -15.67 22.59 -7.08
CA SER A 265 -15.87 23.72 -6.17
C SER A 265 -15.70 23.30 -4.69
N PRO A 266 -15.34 24.23 -3.78
CA PRO A 266 -15.20 23.92 -2.36
C PRO A 266 -16.51 23.38 -1.79
N GLY A 267 -16.48 22.14 -1.28
CA GLY A 267 -17.62 21.51 -0.62
C GLY A 267 -17.89 22.03 0.79
N GLU A 268 -18.85 21.41 1.45
CA GLU A 268 -19.19 21.68 2.86
C GLU A 268 -18.12 21.16 3.80
N VAL A 269 -17.97 21.81 4.96
CA VAL A 269 -17.08 21.34 6.04
C VAL A 269 -17.68 20.07 6.64
N VAL A 270 -16.86 19.03 6.77
CA VAL A 270 -17.30 17.76 7.35
C VAL A 270 -17.00 17.68 8.84
N THR A 271 -17.75 16.84 9.55
CA THR A 271 -17.62 16.62 11.00
C THR A 271 -17.11 15.22 11.32
N ASN A 272 -16.81 14.98 12.61
CA ASN A 272 -16.38 13.67 13.09
C ASN A 272 -17.37 12.56 12.72
N GLY A 273 -16.83 11.46 12.19
CA GLY A 273 -17.60 10.31 11.72
C GLY A 273 -18.11 10.42 10.29
N ALA A 274 -17.76 11.49 9.55
CA ALA A 274 -18.08 11.60 8.13
C ALA A 274 -17.58 10.39 7.34
N LYS A 275 -18.42 9.94 6.40
CA LYS A 275 -18.18 8.76 5.58
C LYS A 275 -17.70 9.18 4.19
N PHE A 276 -16.66 8.54 3.72
CA PHE A 276 -16.14 8.69 2.36
C PHE A 276 -15.85 7.33 1.75
N ASP A 277 -15.83 7.27 0.42
CA ASP A 277 -15.33 6.10 -0.30
C ASP A 277 -13.81 6.21 -0.48
N LEU A 278 -13.14 5.07 -0.29
CA LEU A 278 -11.74 4.87 -0.63
C LEU A 278 -11.67 4.17 -1.98
N TYR A 279 -11.28 4.93 -3.00
CA TYR A 279 -11.09 4.43 -4.36
C TYR A 279 -9.80 3.62 -4.50
N ALA A 280 -9.77 2.69 -5.46
CA ALA A 280 -8.61 1.85 -5.70
C ALA A 280 -7.43 2.64 -6.31
N SER A 281 -7.69 3.76 -6.97
CA SER A 281 -6.67 4.60 -7.60
C SER A 281 -7.09 6.05 -7.76
N GLU A 282 -6.11 6.94 -8.02
CA GLU A 282 -6.35 8.35 -8.32
C GLU A 282 -7.25 8.53 -9.54
N SER A 283 -7.07 7.72 -10.58
CA SER A 283 -7.87 7.79 -11.80
C SER A 283 -9.34 7.49 -11.54
N GLU A 284 -9.63 6.58 -10.61
CA GLU A 284 -10.98 6.26 -10.16
C GLU A 284 -11.55 7.38 -9.28
N ALA A 285 -10.76 7.92 -8.36
CA ALA A 285 -11.15 9.06 -7.53
C ALA A 285 -11.40 10.34 -8.36
N ARG A 286 -10.63 10.60 -9.41
CA ARG A 286 -10.86 11.74 -10.32
C ARG A 286 -12.08 11.57 -11.21
N PHE A 287 -12.63 10.36 -11.28
CA PHE A 287 -13.75 10.07 -12.16
C PHE A 287 -15.04 10.70 -11.61
N GLU A 288 -15.43 11.87 -12.12
CA GLU A 288 -16.74 12.45 -11.82
C GLU A 288 -17.86 11.48 -12.24
N ASP A 289 -18.83 11.24 -11.36
CA ASP A 289 -20.07 10.52 -11.72
C ASP A 289 -20.94 11.33 -12.69
N ALA A 290 -20.54 12.58 -13.01
CA ALA A 290 -21.12 13.40 -14.05
C ALA A 290 -20.71 12.89 -15.44
N GLY A 291 -21.59 12.11 -16.05
CA GLY A 291 -21.41 11.57 -17.39
C GLY A 291 -22.72 11.02 -17.93
N MET A 292 -22.65 10.45 -19.13
CA MET A 292 -23.80 9.79 -19.75
C MET A 292 -23.58 8.28 -19.76
N ILE A 293 -24.63 7.54 -19.40
CA ILE A 293 -24.60 6.08 -19.41
C ILE A 293 -25.04 5.57 -20.78
N PHE A 294 -24.27 4.65 -21.35
CA PHE A 294 -24.65 3.88 -22.53
C PHE A 294 -24.66 2.39 -22.22
N THR A 295 -25.45 1.63 -22.97
CA THR A 295 -25.56 0.19 -22.79
C THR A 295 -24.80 -0.51 -23.92
N LEU A 296 -23.91 -1.44 -23.59
CA LEU A 296 -23.23 -2.29 -24.56
C LEU A 296 -23.76 -3.71 -24.45
N SER A 297 -24.21 -4.31 -25.56
CA SER A 297 -24.64 -5.71 -25.61
C SER A 297 -23.60 -6.60 -26.29
N ALA A 298 -23.41 -7.81 -25.76
CA ALA A 298 -22.56 -8.84 -26.35
C ALA A 298 -23.06 -10.24 -25.99
N LYS A 299 -22.81 -11.20 -26.89
CA LYS A 299 -23.14 -12.62 -26.66
C LYS A 299 -22.32 -13.23 -25.52
N GLU A 300 -21.05 -12.85 -25.41
CA GLU A 300 -20.15 -13.23 -24.32
C GLU A 300 -19.25 -12.04 -23.99
N ILE A 301 -18.97 -11.81 -22.70
CA ILE A 301 -18.06 -10.73 -22.24
C ILE A 301 -16.94 -11.34 -21.39
N PRO A 302 -15.93 -11.97 -22.03
CA PRO A 302 -14.75 -12.48 -21.34
C PRO A 302 -13.72 -11.36 -21.12
N GLY A 303 -13.20 -11.25 -19.88
CA GLY A 303 -12.05 -10.39 -19.57
C GLY A 303 -12.32 -8.89 -19.67
N ILE A 304 -13.49 -8.44 -19.22
CA ILE A 304 -13.81 -7.03 -18.93
C ILE A 304 -14.55 -7.01 -17.59
N ASP A 305 -13.98 -6.29 -16.62
CA ASP A 305 -14.53 -6.13 -15.28
C ASP A 305 -15.12 -4.74 -15.04
N VAL A 306 -15.88 -4.61 -13.95
CA VAL A 306 -16.40 -3.31 -13.51
C VAL A 306 -15.22 -2.41 -13.17
N GLY A 307 -15.23 -1.16 -13.67
CA GLY A 307 -14.12 -0.23 -13.56
C GLY A 307 -13.18 -0.21 -14.78
N ALA A 308 -13.27 -1.18 -15.69
CA ALA A 308 -12.43 -1.22 -16.88
C ALA A 308 -12.54 0.08 -17.71
N PRO A 309 -11.42 0.60 -18.25
CA PRO A 309 -11.40 1.89 -18.92
C PRO A 309 -12.12 1.85 -20.27
N ILE A 310 -12.81 2.93 -20.60
CA ILE A 310 -13.32 3.21 -21.95
C ILE A 310 -12.39 4.21 -22.64
N LEU A 311 -11.91 3.85 -23.82
CA LEU A 311 -10.87 4.54 -24.58
C LEU A 311 -11.46 5.17 -25.84
N TYR A 312 -11.05 6.41 -26.12
CA TYR A 312 -11.25 7.07 -27.41
C TYR A 312 -9.90 7.58 -27.89
N HIS A 313 -9.43 7.08 -29.04
CA HIS A 313 -8.10 7.37 -29.58
C HIS A 313 -6.96 7.21 -28.55
N GLY A 314 -7.05 6.20 -27.70
CA GLY A 314 -6.06 5.89 -26.66
C GLY A 314 -6.21 6.69 -25.34
N ILE A 315 -7.13 7.66 -25.29
CA ILE A 315 -7.39 8.47 -24.10
C ILE A 315 -8.52 7.84 -23.27
N ILE A 316 -8.38 7.79 -21.95
CA ILE A 316 -9.43 7.30 -21.04
C ILE A 316 -10.55 8.34 -20.90
N VAL A 317 -11.68 8.04 -21.53
CA VAL A 317 -12.86 8.91 -21.61
C VAL A 317 -14.06 8.40 -20.80
N GLY A 318 -13.97 7.18 -20.27
CA GLY A 318 -15.05 6.55 -19.53
C GLY A 318 -14.63 5.35 -18.70
N LYS A 319 -15.59 4.70 -18.04
CA LYS A 319 -15.41 3.42 -17.34
C LYS A 319 -16.63 2.50 -17.46
N VAL A 320 -16.42 1.20 -17.27
CA VAL A 320 -17.52 0.23 -17.11
C VAL A 320 -18.15 0.41 -15.72
N LYS A 321 -19.45 0.72 -15.67
CA LYS A 321 -20.21 0.95 -14.42
C LYS A 321 -20.81 -0.33 -13.85
N SER A 322 -21.36 -1.19 -14.70
CA SER A 322 -21.90 -2.49 -14.26
C SER A 322 -21.93 -3.51 -15.38
N LYS A 323 -21.88 -4.78 -14.99
CA LYS A 323 -21.94 -5.95 -15.86
C LYS A 323 -23.12 -6.80 -15.43
N ASN A 324 -24.04 -7.09 -16.35
CA ASN A 324 -25.27 -7.79 -16.06
C ASN A 324 -25.54 -8.85 -17.15
N LEU A 325 -26.44 -9.78 -16.83
CA LEU A 325 -26.87 -10.84 -17.74
C LEU A 325 -28.40 -10.80 -17.81
N THR A 326 -28.95 -10.75 -19.02
CA THR A 326 -30.39 -10.84 -19.26
C THR A 326 -30.86 -12.28 -19.04
N GLN A 327 -32.18 -12.49 -18.82
CA GLN A 327 -32.76 -13.83 -18.70
C GLN A 327 -32.47 -14.73 -19.93
N ASP A 328 -32.29 -14.12 -21.11
CA ASP A 328 -31.93 -14.80 -22.36
C ASP A 328 -30.41 -15.09 -22.50
N LYS A 329 -29.64 -14.96 -21.42
CA LYS A 329 -28.17 -15.15 -21.37
C LYS A 329 -27.35 -14.19 -22.25
N GLU A 330 -27.95 -13.10 -22.73
CA GLU A 330 -27.20 -12.01 -23.33
C GLU A 330 -26.57 -11.13 -22.25
N ALA A 331 -25.28 -10.86 -22.36
CA ALA A 331 -24.57 -10.03 -21.40
C ALA A 331 -24.63 -8.56 -21.85
N PHE A 332 -24.88 -7.65 -20.91
CA PHE A 332 -24.83 -6.22 -21.16
C PHE A 332 -23.98 -5.47 -20.14
N LEU A 333 -23.28 -4.44 -20.61
CA LEU A 333 -22.49 -3.53 -19.80
C LEU A 333 -23.15 -2.16 -19.79
N ASN A 334 -23.24 -1.55 -18.63
CA ASN A 334 -23.47 -0.11 -18.56
C ASN A 334 -22.11 0.57 -18.51
N ILE A 335 -21.81 1.41 -19.49
CA ILE A 335 -20.59 2.23 -19.53
C ILE A 335 -20.94 3.67 -19.22
N LEU A 336 -20.04 4.36 -18.53
CA LEU A 336 -20.15 5.77 -18.21
C LEU A 336 -19.10 6.55 -19.01
N ILE A 337 -19.54 7.47 -19.86
CA ILE A 337 -18.67 8.37 -20.62
C ILE A 337 -18.73 9.75 -19.97
N LYS A 338 -17.58 10.38 -19.74
CA LYS A 338 -17.51 11.72 -19.13
C LYS A 338 -18.25 12.75 -19.99
N LYS A 339 -18.82 13.76 -19.34
CA LYS A 339 -19.61 14.81 -19.99
C LYS A 339 -18.92 15.47 -21.19
N GLU A 340 -17.62 15.75 -21.05
CA GLU A 340 -16.78 16.37 -22.09
C GLU A 340 -16.61 15.52 -23.36
N PHE A 341 -16.78 14.19 -23.25
CA PHE A 341 -16.68 13.24 -24.36
C PHE A 341 -18.04 12.75 -24.86
N ILE A 342 -19.17 13.21 -24.33
CA ILE A 342 -20.49 12.86 -24.89
C ILE A 342 -20.59 13.21 -26.39
N PRO A 343 -20.09 14.37 -26.88
CA PRO A 343 -20.16 14.72 -28.30
C PRO A 343 -19.36 13.79 -29.23
N THR A 344 -18.49 12.92 -28.72
CA THR A 344 -17.74 11.95 -29.55
C THR A 344 -18.51 10.64 -29.72
N VAL A 345 -19.49 10.36 -28.86
CA VAL A 345 -20.35 9.18 -28.99
C VAL A 345 -21.52 9.50 -29.92
N ARG A 346 -21.48 8.94 -31.13
CA ARG A 346 -22.50 9.05 -32.17
C ARG A 346 -23.37 7.81 -32.27
N GLN A 347 -24.52 7.91 -32.93
CA GLN A 347 -25.42 6.76 -33.16
C GLN A 347 -24.74 5.62 -33.93
N ASN A 348 -23.77 5.93 -34.79
CA ASN A 348 -22.98 4.94 -35.55
C ASN A 348 -21.64 4.56 -34.89
N THR A 349 -21.45 4.91 -33.62
CA THR A 349 -20.25 4.51 -32.86
C THR A 349 -20.15 2.99 -32.77
N LYS A 350 -18.94 2.48 -32.97
CA LYS A 350 -18.63 1.06 -32.79
C LYS A 350 -17.70 0.91 -31.59
N PHE A 351 -18.08 0.03 -30.67
CA PHE A 351 -17.30 -0.28 -29.49
C PHE A 351 -16.64 -1.64 -29.66
N TRP A 352 -15.36 -1.79 -29.32
CA TRP A 352 -14.69 -3.08 -29.35
C TRP A 352 -13.85 -3.31 -28.10
N ARG A 353 -13.65 -4.58 -27.78
CA ARG A 353 -12.79 -5.01 -26.68
C ARG A 353 -11.32 -4.78 -27.02
N VAL A 354 -10.57 -4.28 -26.04
CA VAL A 354 -9.11 -4.19 -26.03
C VAL A 354 -8.60 -5.20 -25.00
N PRO A 355 -7.95 -6.30 -25.41
CA PRO A 355 -7.45 -7.29 -24.46
C PRO A 355 -6.30 -6.73 -23.62
N ALA A 356 -6.12 -7.29 -22.42
CA ALA A 356 -5.06 -6.93 -21.46
C ALA A 356 -3.63 -7.17 -21.97
N THR A 357 -3.47 -7.79 -23.14
CA THR A 357 -2.19 -8.17 -23.73
C THR A 357 -2.28 -8.03 -25.25
N LYS A 358 -1.65 -6.99 -25.83
CA LYS A 358 -1.32 -6.97 -27.26
C LYS A 358 0.07 -7.59 -27.43
N VAL A 359 0.13 -8.90 -27.60
CA VAL A 359 1.32 -9.57 -28.12
C VAL A 359 1.18 -9.61 -29.64
N GLN A 360 1.82 -8.69 -30.37
CA GLN A 360 1.96 -8.82 -31.81
C GLN A 360 3.16 -9.73 -32.10
N ALA A 361 2.90 -10.95 -32.56
CA ALA A 361 3.92 -11.87 -33.04
C ALA A 361 4.20 -11.60 -34.53
N GLY A 362 5.29 -10.89 -34.82
CA GLY A 362 5.91 -10.88 -36.15
C GLY A 362 6.98 -11.97 -36.25
N PRO A 363 7.39 -12.39 -37.47
CA PRO A 363 8.47 -13.35 -37.64
C PRO A 363 9.78 -12.76 -37.08
N GLY A 364 10.19 -13.22 -35.89
CA GLY A 364 11.50 -12.96 -35.31
C GLY A 364 11.64 -11.79 -34.32
N VAL A 365 10.59 -11.00 -34.05
CA VAL A 365 10.65 -9.96 -33.00
C VAL A 365 9.32 -9.91 -32.24
N LEU A 366 9.38 -10.23 -30.95
CA LEU A 366 8.32 -9.93 -29.99
C LEU A 366 8.27 -8.41 -29.79
N LYS A 367 7.40 -7.73 -30.56
CA LYS A 367 7.18 -6.29 -30.36
C LYS A 367 6.10 -6.10 -29.31
N VAL A 368 6.52 -5.99 -28.06
CA VAL A 368 5.64 -5.60 -26.95
C VAL A 368 5.52 -4.08 -26.99
N THR A 369 4.43 -3.55 -27.55
CA THR A 369 4.18 -2.10 -27.50
C THR A 369 3.69 -1.74 -26.09
N VAL A 370 4.63 -1.26 -25.27
CA VAL A 370 4.41 -0.84 -23.89
C VAL A 370 4.24 0.68 -23.86
N GLU A 371 3.03 1.19 -24.10
CA GLU A 371 2.80 2.66 -24.02
C GLU A 371 1.84 3.07 -22.89
N SER A 372 1.14 2.16 -22.20
CA SER A 372 0.30 2.56 -21.04
C SER A 372 0.06 1.44 -20.00
N LEU A 373 1.13 0.82 -19.49
CA LEU A 373 1.06 -0.31 -18.55
C LEU A 373 0.71 0.03 -17.09
N LYS A 374 -0.36 0.77 -16.83
CA LYS A 374 -0.94 0.78 -15.45
C LYS A 374 -2.43 0.47 -15.37
N THR A 375 -3.17 0.56 -16.49
CA THR A 375 -4.64 0.38 -16.51
C THR A 375 -5.13 -0.77 -17.38
N LEU A 376 -4.22 -1.52 -18.03
CA LEU A 376 -4.55 -2.58 -18.98
C LEU A 376 -4.53 -3.99 -18.39
N PHE A 377 -4.26 -4.18 -17.10
CA PHE A 377 -4.23 -5.52 -16.49
C PHE A 377 -5.55 -6.30 -16.66
N ASP A 378 -6.69 -5.59 -16.70
CA ASP A 378 -8.04 -6.18 -16.78
C ASP A 378 -8.67 -6.06 -18.18
N GLY A 379 -7.93 -5.53 -19.17
CA GLY A 379 -8.48 -5.17 -20.48
C GLY A 379 -9.34 -3.91 -20.45
N GLY A 380 -9.82 -3.47 -21.62
CA GLY A 380 -10.62 -2.26 -21.75
C GLY A 380 -11.58 -2.32 -22.94
N ILE A 381 -12.28 -1.22 -23.17
CA ILE A 381 -13.16 -1.06 -24.33
C ILE A 381 -12.72 0.20 -25.07
N ALA A 382 -12.49 0.11 -26.38
CA ALA A 382 -12.27 1.28 -27.21
C ALA A 382 -13.49 1.52 -28.10
N TYR A 383 -13.64 2.75 -28.57
CA TYR A 383 -14.65 3.07 -29.57
C TYR A 383 -14.15 4.08 -30.58
N ASP A 384 -14.81 4.07 -31.74
CA ASP A 384 -14.64 5.09 -32.77
C ASP A 384 -15.88 5.13 -33.69
N VAL A 385 -15.91 6.16 -34.54
CA VAL A 385 -16.92 6.36 -35.57
C VAL A 385 -16.26 6.12 -36.93
N PHE A 386 -16.73 5.10 -37.65
CA PHE A 386 -16.25 4.80 -39.00
C PHE A 386 -17.19 5.41 -40.04
N GLY A 387 -16.63 6.16 -41.00
CA GLY A 387 -17.40 6.83 -42.06
C GLY A 387 -17.94 8.20 -41.63
N ASP A 388 -19.11 8.57 -42.13
CA ASP A 388 -19.71 9.88 -41.87
C ASP A 388 -20.13 10.05 -40.40
N LYS A 389 -20.03 11.28 -39.89
CA LYS A 389 -20.42 11.60 -38.52
C LYS A 389 -21.95 11.61 -38.40
N GLY A 390 -22.51 10.59 -37.75
CA GLY A 390 -23.91 10.57 -37.37
C GLY A 390 -24.24 11.56 -36.24
N ASP A 391 -25.51 11.57 -35.84
CA ASP A 391 -26.00 12.36 -34.71
C ASP A 391 -25.40 11.89 -33.38
N VAL A 392 -25.32 12.79 -32.41
CA VAL A 392 -24.88 12.47 -31.05
C VAL A 392 -25.84 11.45 -30.45
N ALA A 393 -25.29 10.41 -29.82
CA ALA A 393 -26.09 9.40 -29.15
C ALA A 393 -26.75 9.95 -27.89
N ILE A 394 -27.97 9.49 -27.61
CA ILE A 394 -28.70 9.88 -26.40
C ILE A 394 -28.43 8.90 -25.25
N GLU A 395 -28.69 9.32 -24.02
CA GLU A 395 -28.48 8.48 -22.84
C GLU A 395 -29.23 7.14 -22.95
N LYS A 396 -28.60 6.06 -22.47
CA LYS A 396 -29.08 4.67 -22.55
C LYS A 396 -29.24 4.11 -23.97
N THR A 397 -28.69 4.77 -25.00
CA THR A 397 -28.56 4.15 -26.33
C THR A 397 -27.79 2.84 -26.22
N ALA A 398 -28.32 1.79 -26.86
CA ALA A 398 -27.71 0.48 -26.89
C ALA A 398 -26.76 0.34 -28.09
N PHE A 399 -25.53 -0.09 -27.84
CA PHE A 399 -24.53 -0.39 -28.85
C PHE A 399 -24.10 -1.85 -28.76
N GLN A 400 -23.62 -2.40 -29.87
CA GLN A 400 -22.99 -3.71 -29.88
C GLN A 400 -21.52 -3.59 -29.47
N LEU A 401 -21.07 -4.46 -28.55
CA LEU A 401 -19.67 -4.64 -28.22
C LEU A 401 -19.04 -5.70 -29.14
N PHE A 402 -18.11 -5.27 -29.98
CA PHE A 402 -17.37 -6.13 -30.90
C PHE A 402 -16.17 -6.80 -30.21
N PRO A 403 -15.76 -8.00 -30.64
CA PRO A 403 -14.62 -8.71 -30.04
C PRO A 403 -13.25 -8.02 -30.26
N ASN A 404 -13.10 -7.28 -31.36
CA ASN A 404 -11.87 -6.58 -31.78
C ASN A 404 -12.21 -5.42 -32.74
N GLU A 405 -11.21 -4.58 -33.05
CA GLU A 405 -11.34 -3.37 -33.88
C GLU A 405 -11.72 -3.69 -35.32
N GLU A 406 -11.12 -4.73 -35.90
CA GLU A 406 -11.35 -5.14 -37.27
C GLU A 406 -12.81 -5.55 -37.47
N SER A 407 -13.37 -6.30 -36.51
CA SER A 407 -14.79 -6.70 -36.49
C SER A 407 -15.71 -5.49 -36.35
N ALA A 408 -15.33 -4.48 -35.56
CA ALA A 408 -16.08 -3.24 -35.40
C ALA A 408 -16.09 -2.40 -36.69
N ARG A 409 -14.94 -2.29 -37.36
CA ARG A 409 -14.75 -1.46 -38.55
C ARG A 409 -15.41 -2.02 -39.80
N PHE A 410 -15.26 -3.32 -40.01
CA PHE A 410 -15.64 -3.98 -41.26
C PHE A 410 -16.85 -4.92 -41.11
N ASN A 411 -17.45 -5.00 -39.91
CA ASN A 411 -18.53 -5.93 -39.57
C ASN A 411 -18.20 -7.39 -39.95
N ILE A 412 -16.93 -7.76 -39.77
CA ILE A 412 -16.39 -9.07 -40.15
C ILE A 412 -17.05 -10.13 -39.29
N GLN A 413 -17.72 -11.09 -39.93
CA GLN A 413 -18.26 -12.24 -39.22
C GLN A 413 -17.12 -13.17 -38.76
N PRO A 414 -17.23 -13.81 -37.60
CA PRO A 414 -16.26 -14.83 -37.20
C PRO A 414 -16.30 -16.00 -38.19
N LEU A 415 -15.12 -16.48 -38.59
CA LEU A 415 -14.97 -17.74 -39.29
C LEU A 415 -14.85 -18.85 -38.25
N LYS A 416 -15.80 -19.78 -38.29
CA LYS A 416 -15.86 -20.93 -37.37
C LYS A 416 -15.35 -22.18 -38.09
N MET A 417 -14.32 -22.79 -37.53
CA MET A 417 -13.69 -24.01 -38.04
C MET A 417 -13.74 -25.11 -36.98
N THR A 418 -13.81 -26.36 -37.42
CA THR A 418 -13.80 -27.52 -36.52
C THR A 418 -12.76 -28.52 -36.99
N PHE A 419 -11.90 -28.95 -36.08
CA PHE A 419 -10.83 -29.92 -36.33
C PHE A 419 -10.98 -31.11 -35.39
N ASP A 420 -10.49 -32.27 -35.78
CA ASP A 420 -10.48 -33.44 -34.91
C ASP A 420 -9.36 -33.33 -33.85
N GLU A 421 -8.25 -32.64 -34.17
CA GLU A 421 -7.15 -32.31 -33.26
C GLU A 421 -6.78 -30.82 -33.36
N GLY A 422 -6.40 -30.21 -32.24
CA GLY A 422 -5.99 -28.80 -32.18
C GLY A 422 -4.61 -28.57 -31.57
N GLN A 423 -3.76 -29.60 -31.53
CA GLN A 423 -2.45 -29.53 -30.89
C GLN A 423 -1.60 -28.41 -31.53
N GLY A 424 -1.12 -27.48 -30.69
CA GLY A 424 -0.31 -26.34 -31.10
C GLY A 424 -1.08 -25.11 -31.58
N LEU A 425 -2.42 -25.16 -31.65
CA LEU A 425 -3.23 -23.97 -31.90
C LEU A 425 -3.32 -23.11 -30.64
N LEU A 426 -3.03 -21.82 -30.78
CA LEU A 426 -3.01 -20.84 -29.70
C LEU A 426 -3.83 -19.61 -30.10
N ALA A 427 -4.81 -19.27 -29.25
CA ALA A 427 -5.59 -18.05 -29.37
C ALA A 427 -4.67 -16.81 -29.31
N GLY A 428 -4.90 -15.86 -30.21
CA GLY A 428 -4.11 -14.64 -30.36
C GLY A 428 -2.72 -14.81 -30.95
N GLN A 429 -2.33 -16.02 -31.38
CA GLN A 429 -0.99 -16.29 -31.94
C GLN A 429 -1.04 -17.05 -33.26
N THR A 430 -1.89 -18.07 -33.37
CA THR A 430 -2.01 -18.88 -34.58
C THR A 430 -2.57 -18.05 -35.73
N GLN A 431 -1.82 -17.97 -36.82
CA GLN A 431 -2.22 -17.26 -38.04
C GLN A 431 -3.11 -18.12 -38.92
N VAL A 432 -4.04 -17.48 -39.62
CA VAL A 432 -4.75 -18.04 -40.77
C VAL A 432 -4.09 -17.50 -42.02
N ARG A 433 -3.70 -18.38 -42.94
CA ARG A 433 -2.92 -18.05 -44.14
C ARG A 433 -3.62 -18.47 -45.41
N TYR A 434 -3.41 -17.70 -46.46
CA TYR A 434 -3.82 -18.05 -47.82
C TYR A 434 -2.67 -17.81 -48.77
N LEU A 435 -2.25 -18.85 -49.49
CA LEU A 435 -1.07 -18.83 -50.36
C LEU A 435 0.20 -18.40 -49.59
N GLY A 436 0.30 -18.83 -48.33
CA GLY A 436 1.41 -18.49 -47.43
C GLY A 436 1.40 -17.07 -46.85
N VAL A 437 0.42 -16.23 -47.21
CA VAL A 437 0.27 -14.87 -46.65
C VAL A 437 -0.64 -14.92 -45.42
N PRO A 438 -0.28 -14.33 -44.26
CA PRO A 438 -1.18 -14.20 -43.13
C PRO A 438 -2.34 -13.25 -43.47
N ILE A 439 -3.55 -13.76 -43.35
CA ILE A 439 -4.81 -13.08 -43.72
C ILE A 439 -5.79 -13.05 -42.55
N GLY A 440 -5.36 -13.45 -41.36
CA GLY A 440 -6.21 -13.53 -40.18
C GLY A 440 -5.48 -14.13 -38.99
N ILE A 441 -6.12 -14.02 -37.82
CA ILE A 441 -5.62 -14.61 -36.58
C ILE A 441 -6.72 -15.38 -35.88
N VAL A 442 -6.34 -16.47 -35.23
CA VAL A 442 -7.22 -17.26 -34.38
C VAL A 442 -7.50 -16.46 -33.10
N ASP A 443 -8.77 -16.20 -32.81
CA ASP A 443 -9.22 -15.47 -31.63
C ASP A 443 -9.53 -16.43 -30.46
N LYS A 444 -10.12 -17.59 -30.74
CA LYS A 444 -10.50 -18.56 -29.69
C LYS A 444 -10.29 -20.00 -30.16
N VAL A 445 -9.79 -20.84 -29.27
CA VAL A 445 -9.67 -22.30 -29.46
C VAL A 445 -10.34 -22.96 -28.26
N LYS A 446 -11.31 -23.85 -28.49
CA LYS A 446 -11.98 -24.59 -27.41
C LYS A 446 -12.31 -26.02 -27.83
N SER A 447 -12.37 -26.92 -26.87
CA SER A 447 -12.88 -28.27 -27.10
C SER A 447 -14.40 -28.29 -27.01
N PHE A 448 -15.07 -28.92 -27.98
CA PHE A 448 -16.51 -29.10 -28.00
C PHE A 448 -16.86 -30.45 -28.63
N GLN A 449 -17.56 -31.31 -27.89
CA GLN A 449 -18.02 -32.64 -28.35
C GLN A 449 -16.92 -33.54 -28.94
N GLY A 450 -15.74 -33.57 -28.31
CA GLY A 450 -14.60 -34.39 -28.78
C GLY A 450 -13.88 -33.85 -30.02
N LYS A 451 -14.24 -32.64 -30.47
CA LYS A 451 -13.56 -31.90 -31.53
C LYS A 451 -13.01 -30.58 -31.01
N VAL A 452 -12.11 -29.97 -31.76
CA VAL A 452 -11.59 -28.64 -31.49
C VAL A 452 -12.31 -27.61 -32.37
N GLU A 453 -13.01 -26.69 -31.72
CA GLU A 453 -13.67 -25.55 -32.36
C GLU A 453 -12.75 -24.33 -32.30
N VAL A 454 -12.47 -23.76 -33.46
CA VAL A 454 -11.57 -22.62 -33.66
C VAL A 454 -12.37 -21.46 -34.25
N ILE A 455 -12.23 -20.29 -33.65
CA ILE A 455 -12.84 -19.04 -34.12
C ILE A 455 -11.71 -18.13 -34.57
N ALA A 456 -11.77 -17.66 -35.80
CA ALA A 456 -10.81 -16.73 -36.38
C ALA A 456 -11.50 -15.57 -37.10
N TYR A 457 -10.77 -14.47 -37.28
CA TYR A 457 -11.20 -13.33 -38.09
C TYR A 457 -10.28 -13.19 -39.28
N LEU A 458 -10.85 -13.15 -40.48
CA LEU A 458 -10.12 -12.88 -41.72
C LEU A 458 -10.10 -11.38 -42.00
N GLU A 459 -9.02 -10.91 -42.58
CA GLU A 459 -8.92 -9.54 -43.10
C GLU A 459 -9.97 -9.27 -44.19
N PRO A 460 -10.39 -7.99 -44.37
CA PRO A 460 -11.31 -7.61 -45.44
C PRO A 460 -10.81 -8.04 -46.83
N GLY A 461 -11.72 -8.50 -47.69
CA GLY A 461 -11.40 -8.95 -49.05
C GLY A 461 -11.19 -10.46 -49.20
N TYR A 462 -11.12 -11.21 -48.09
CA TYR A 462 -10.97 -12.67 -48.09
C TYR A 462 -12.29 -13.44 -47.89
N ASP A 463 -13.44 -12.79 -48.08
CA ASP A 463 -14.76 -13.41 -47.86
C ASP A 463 -15.04 -14.61 -48.77
N PHE A 464 -14.37 -14.70 -49.93
CA PHE A 464 -14.46 -15.86 -50.81
C PHE A 464 -13.98 -17.16 -50.13
N LEU A 465 -13.11 -17.07 -49.12
CA LEU A 465 -12.66 -18.23 -48.34
C LEU A 465 -13.75 -18.76 -47.40
N ARG A 466 -14.75 -17.95 -47.04
CA ARG A 466 -15.86 -18.36 -46.16
C ARG A 466 -16.89 -19.26 -46.83
N GLN A 467 -16.76 -19.50 -48.13
CA GLN A 467 -17.72 -20.28 -48.90
C GLN A 467 -17.62 -21.78 -48.59
N PRO A 468 -18.74 -22.53 -48.67
CA PRO A 468 -18.70 -23.99 -48.61
C PRO A 468 -17.76 -24.57 -49.69
N GLY A 469 -16.80 -25.39 -49.28
CA GLY A 469 -15.78 -25.98 -50.17
C GLY A 469 -14.37 -25.43 -50.00
N THR A 470 -14.15 -24.44 -49.12
CA THR A 470 -12.79 -24.09 -48.70
C THR A 470 -12.28 -25.09 -47.67
N ASP A 471 -11.13 -25.68 -47.96
CA ASP A 471 -10.43 -26.56 -47.03
C ASP A 471 -9.53 -25.73 -46.10
N TYR A 472 -9.59 -26.05 -44.82
CA TYR A 472 -8.80 -25.43 -43.77
C TYR A 472 -7.91 -26.51 -43.15
N THR A 473 -6.60 -26.39 -43.30
CA THR A 473 -5.64 -27.41 -42.88
C THR A 473 -4.67 -26.86 -41.85
N ILE A 474 -4.51 -27.57 -40.73
CA ILE A 474 -3.50 -27.24 -39.73
C ILE A 474 -2.14 -27.70 -40.26
N ILE A 475 -1.21 -26.76 -40.44
CA ILE A 475 0.17 -27.05 -40.83
C ILE A 475 1.03 -27.06 -39.58
N ARG A 476 1.71 -28.20 -39.37
CA ARG A 476 2.63 -28.47 -38.26
C ARG A 476 3.84 -29.25 -38.77
N SER A 477 4.98 -29.10 -38.11
CA SER A 477 6.19 -29.82 -38.46
C SER A 477 5.98 -31.31 -38.21
N LYS A 478 6.18 -32.12 -39.26
CA LYS A 478 6.16 -33.59 -39.14
C LYS A 478 7.52 -34.11 -39.58
N LEU A 479 8.17 -34.84 -38.68
CA LEU A 479 9.37 -35.64 -38.95
C LEU A 479 8.90 -37.07 -39.16
N ALA A 480 9.01 -37.56 -40.39
CA ALA A 480 8.74 -38.95 -40.74
C ALA A 480 9.94 -39.53 -41.52
N PHE A 481 10.07 -40.85 -41.52
CA PHE A 481 11.19 -41.55 -42.17
C PHE A 481 11.18 -41.41 -43.71
N ASP A 482 10.06 -40.98 -44.31
CA ASP A 482 9.86 -40.76 -45.74
C ASP A 482 10.05 -39.29 -46.19
N GLY A 483 10.29 -38.37 -45.24
CA GLY A 483 10.55 -36.96 -45.52
C GLY A 483 10.19 -36.02 -44.37
N ILE A 484 10.65 -34.78 -44.47
CA ILE A 484 10.35 -33.73 -43.49
C ILE A 484 9.44 -32.70 -44.15
N SER A 485 8.30 -32.38 -43.54
CA SER A 485 7.35 -31.37 -44.02
C SER A 485 7.02 -30.36 -42.92
N GLY A 486 6.71 -29.12 -43.32
CA GLY A 486 6.33 -28.05 -42.40
C GLY A 486 7.47 -27.54 -41.51
N LEU A 487 8.73 -27.60 -41.97
CA LEU A 487 9.90 -27.13 -41.22
C LEU A 487 9.81 -25.65 -40.83
N GLU A 488 9.15 -24.85 -41.66
CA GLU A 488 8.85 -23.45 -41.40
C GLU A 488 8.08 -23.22 -40.09
N THR A 489 7.27 -24.21 -39.67
CA THR A 489 6.49 -24.11 -38.41
C THR A 489 7.36 -24.25 -37.16
N LEU A 490 8.60 -24.74 -37.27
CA LEU A 490 9.54 -24.77 -36.14
C LEU A 490 9.91 -23.36 -35.67
N VAL A 491 9.89 -22.38 -36.60
CA VAL A 491 10.21 -20.99 -36.31
C VAL A 491 8.95 -20.13 -36.24
N SER A 492 7.99 -20.32 -37.16
CA SER A 492 6.78 -19.50 -37.20
C SER A 492 5.64 -19.97 -36.30
N GLY A 493 5.77 -21.16 -35.69
CA GLY A 493 4.68 -21.82 -34.99
C GLY A 493 3.67 -22.49 -35.93
N VAL A 494 2.71 -23.20 -35.33
CA VAL A 494 1.58 -23.85 -36.03
C VAL A 494 0.64 -22.79 -36.60
N TYR A 495 0.18 -22.99 -37.83
CA TYR A 495 -0.76 -22.09 -38.51
C TYR A 495 -1.84 -22.87 -39.28
N ILE A 496 -2.88 -22.17 -39.73
CA ILE A 496 -3.97 -22.75 -40.53
C ILE A 496 -3.83 -22.23 -41.96
N GLU A 497 -3.68 -23.13 -42.94
CA GLU A 497 -3.68 -22.78 -44.37
C GLU A 497 -5.09 -22.95 -44.95
N CYS A 498 -5.54 -21.96 -45.71
CA CYS A 498 -6.80 -21.96 -46.44
C CYS A 498 -6.57 -22.32 -47.89
N THR A 499 -7.32 -23.29 -48.42
CA THR A 499 -7.30 -23.64 -49.84
C THR A 499 -8.74 -23.69 -50.38
N PRO A 500 -9.18 -22.71 -51.18
CA PRO A 500 -10.50 -22.76 -51.79
C PRO A 500 -10.55 -23.90 -52.81
N GLN A 501 -11.59 -24.73 -52.82
CA GLN A 501 -11.78 -25.68 -53.91
C GLN A 501 -11.91 -24.93 -55.23
N SER A 502 -11.02 -25.25 -56.17
CA SER A 502 -11.13 -24.78 -57.55
C SER A 502 -12.35 -25.42 -58.21
N LYS A 503 -13.46 -24.68 -58.31
CA LYS A 503 -14.45 -24.93 -59.36
C LYS A 503 -13.87 -24.52 -60.70
N ALA A 504 -12.98 -25.34 -61.26
CA ALA A 504 -12.84 -25.61 -62.69
C ALA A 504 -11.43 -26.14 -63.01
N ASN A 505 -11.46 -27.34 -63.56
CA ASN A 505 -10.56 -27.79 -64.61
C ASN A 505 -10.33 -26.67 -65.66
N ARG A 506 -9.32 -25.82 -65.48
CA ARG A 506 -8.68 -25.04 -66.55
C ARG A 506 -7.17 -24.99 -66.28
N PRO A 507 -6.33 -25.32 -67.28
CA PRO A 507 -4.89 -25.30 -67.11
C PRO A 507 -4.47 -23.87 -66.83
N VAL A 508 -3.73 -23.67 -65.74
CA VAL A 508 -2.94 -22.45 -65.52
C VAL A 508 -2.04 -22.31 -66.74
N LYS A 509 -2.39 -21.41 -67.66
CA LYS A 509 -1.44 -20.92 -68.66
C LYS A 509 -0.29 -20.30 -67.86
N ARG A 510 0.82 -21.05 -67.79
CA ARG A 510 2.15 -20.54 -67.45
C ARG A 510 2.37 -19.25 -68.24
N PHE A 511 2.28 -18.11 -67.57
CA PHE A 511 3.00 -16.93 -68.01
C PHE A 511 4.45 -17.15 -67.58
N MET A 512 5.25 -17.68 -68.51
CA MET A 512 6.68 -17.48 -68.48
C MET A 512 6.92 -16.00 -68.78
N ASP A 513 7.41 -15.24 -67.80
CA ASP A 513 8.08 -13.99 -68.14
C ASP A 513 9.58 -14.26 -68.23
N LYS A 514 10.07 -14.06 -69.46
CA LYS A 514 11.47 -14.16 -69.83
C LYS A 514 12.23 -13.05 -69.12
N LEU A 515 13.22 -13.45 -68.34
CA LEU A 515 14.33 -12.60 -67.96
C LEU A 515 14.96 -12.00 -69.22
N PHE A 516 14.86 -10.69 -69.36
CA PHE A 516 15.78 -9.89 -70.16
C PHE A 516 17.20 -10.14 -69.65
N LYS A 517 18.08 -10.62 -70.53
CA LYS A 517 19.53 -10.44 -70.40
C LYS A 517 20.01 -9.58 -71.57
N ILE A 518 20.81 -8.59 -71.20
CA ILE A 518 21.57 -7.67 -72.03
C ILE A 518 22.54 -8.47 -72.91
N LYS A 519 22.30 -8.51 -74.23
CA LYS A 519 23.05 -7.85 -75.32
C LYS A 519 22.63 -8.42 -76.67
#